data_AF-A0A6J2WC08-F1
#
_entry.id   AF-A0A6J2WC08-F1
#
_cell.length_a   1.000
_cell.length_b   1.000
_cell.length_c   1.000
_cell.angle_alpha   90.00
_cell.angle_beta   90.00
_cell.angle_gamma   90.00
#
_symmetry.space_group_name_H-M   'P 1'
#
loop_
_entity.id
_entity.type
_entity.pdbx_description
1 polymer ?
#
loop_
_entity_poly.entity_id
_entity_poly.type
_entity_poly.pdbx_seq_one_letter_code
_entity_poly.pdbx_strand_id
1 'polypeptide(L)'
;MNHPRRERLSDQHTHLLGKSEHYVSLIREQKTHLARLDSKMKEIQERIWVKKREMGGRLYIQKRPRHQIKHTGIMENRINQATTCFDVLLADNQLLREDIDHLRRQRNTLATMFKQLSKETLQQNSEIKKLEEKSVQAYNQRSEALARMLAVKERGKKDTVHYHTEMIELKRVIDHEIKLRRFMEQKSQENILVAENQGAKKKSINFPSFVCHCFISLSTSNSSLRAGVCNKPNEPQQTQHEKTGGDSMETYQAVHTHIMELTGESDLQEIGRKFKDNEKKNFACFSYINVLNIEGTRLRDRINKLMRDTQQFELKNKQHTDRWQGRLHELEAELELRCCRANSLMTQCMLVCKTLDQLRNAMSDLFSKMTCDPSTITARLGFSTEVKDDNADQFLTLE
;
A
#
# COMPACT_ATOMS: atom_id res chain seq x y z
N MET A 1 105.23 11.99 -147.72
CA MET A 1 103.76 12.00 -147.73
C MET A 1 103.25 11.59 -146.35
N ASN A 2 102.53 12.46 -145.64
CA ASN A 2 102.08 12.25 -144.25
C ASN A 2 100.71 12.93 -144.09
N HIS A 3 99.58 12.20 -144.03
CA HIS A 3 98.28 12.78 -143.61
C HIS A 3 97.26 11.79 -143.00
N PRO A 4 96.89 10.63 -143.62
CA PRO A 4 95.69 9.86 -143.21
C PRO A 4 95.83 9.03 -141.93
N ARG A 5 97.03 8.98 -141.33
CA ARG A 5 97.31 8.34 -140.03
C ARG A 5 97.35 9.35 -138.88
N ARG A 6 97.58 10.64 -139.18
CA ARG A 6 97.67 11.74 -138.20
C ARG A 6 96.28 12.24 -137.83
N GLU A 7 95.37 12.36 -138.80
CA GLU A 7 93.94 12.65 -138.56
C GLU A 7 93.29 11.57 -137.69
N ARG A 8 93.38 10.28 -138.04
CA ARG A 8 92.82 9.19 -137.21
C ARG A 8 93.34 9.16 -135.76
N LEU A 9 94.61 9.53 -135.53
CA LEU A 9 95.15 9.68 -134.17
C LEU A 9 94.63 10.94 -133.47
N SER A 10 94.44 12.04 -134.21
CA SER A 10 93.80 13.26 -133.71
C SER A 10 92.34 13.03 -133.33
N ASP A 11 91.56 12.32 -134.15
CA ASP A 11 90.15 11.99 -133.89
C ASP A 11 89.99 11.03 -132.71
N GLN A 12 90.92 10.07 -132.56
CA GLN A 12 90.99 9.25 -131.35
C GLN A 12 91.33 10.09 -130.11
N HIS A 13 92.24 11.07 -130.24
CA HIS A 13 92.61 11.94 -129.14
C HIS A 13 91.47 12.90 -128.73
N THR A 14 90.76 13.50 -129.68
CA THR A 14 89.58 14.36 -129.39
C THR A 14 88.42 13.55 -128.83
N HIS A 15 88.19 12.32 -129.30
CA HIS A 15 87.18 11.43 -128.73
C HIS A 15 87.52 10.99 -127.29
N LEU A 16 88.80 10.73 -126.99
CA LEU A 16 89.27 10.43 -125.64
C LEU A 16 89.22 11.66 -124.72
N LEU A 17 89.53 12.85 -125.23
CA LEU A 17 89.35 14.12 -124.51
C LEU A 17 87.87 14.35 -124.18
N GLY A 18 86.95 14.24 -125.14
CA GLY A 18 85.51 14.39 -124.90
C GLY A 18 84.95 13.38 -123.90
N LYS A 19 85.44 12.12 -123.91
CA LYS A 19 85.12 11.13 -122.86
C LYS A 19 85.68 11.55 -121.51
N SER A 20 86.93 12.01 -121.44
CA SER A 20 87.57 12.50 -120.22
C SER A 20 86.80 13.68 -119.62
N GLU A 21 86.43 14.66 -120.45
CA GLU A 21 85.62 15.82 -120.05
C GLU A 21 84.22 15.41 -119.57
N HIS A 22 83.56 14.46 -120.24
CA HIS A 22 82.28 13.92 -119.78
C HIS A 22 82.41 13.24 -118.41
N TYR A 23 83.41 12.37 -118.20
CA TYR A 23 83.64 11.74 -116.89
C TYR A 23 84.02 12.76 -115.82
N VAL A 24 84.82 13.78 -116.14
CA VAL A 24 85.13 14.89 -115.22
C VAL A 24 83.88 15.69 -114.87
N SER A 25 82.98 15.93 -115.82
CA SER A 25 81.69 16.59 -115.57
C SER A 25 80.80 15.75 -114.65
N LEU A 26 80.67 14.45 -114.92
CA LEU A 26 79.90 13.53 -114.09
C LEU A 26 80.48 13.41 -112.67
N ILE A 27 81.81 13.40 -112.53
CA ILE A 27 82.50 13.44 -111.22
C ILE A 27 82.22 14.77 -110.50
N ARG A 28 82.14 15.90 -111.21
CA ARG A 28 81.76 17.20 -110.59
C ARG A 28 80.31 17.17 -110.10
N GLU A 29 79.38 16.64 -110.88
CA GLU A 29 77.96 16.50 -110.50
C GLU A 29 77.78 15.55 -109.30
N GLN A 30 78.46 14.41 -109.30
CA GLN A 30 78.43 13.49 -108.14
C GLN A 30 79.06 14.14 -106.89
N LYS A 31 80.13 14.94 -107.05
CA LYS A 31 80.71 15.72 -105.94
C LYS A 31 79.77 16.80 -105.39
N THR A 32 79.02 17.51 -106.22
CA THR A 32 78.02 18.48 -105.73
C THR A 32 76.83 17.78 -105.07
N HIS A 33 76.41 16.62 -105.58
CA HIS A 33 75.38 15.80 -104.93
C HIS A 33 75.83 15.29 -103.56
N LEU A 34 77.06 14.76 -103.43
CA LEU A 34 77.65 14.36 -102.15
C LEU A 34 77.73 15.53 -101.16
N ALA A 35 78.23 16.70 -101.58
CA ALA A 35 78.29 17.89 -100.73
C ALA A 35 76.90 18.33 -100.22
N ARG A 36 75.85 18.16 -101.03
CA ARG A 36 74.45 18.43 -100.63
C ARG A 36 73.94 17.40 -99.61
N LEU A 37 74.31 16.12 -99.75
CA LEU A 37 73.98 15.09 -98.77
C LEU A 37 74.72 15.30 -97.45
N ASP A 38 76.02 15.61 -97.48
CA ASP A 38 76.82 15.93 -96.28
C ASP A 38 76.25 17.12 -95.50
N SER A 39 75.80 18.15 -96.22
CA SER A 39 75.14 19.32 -95.62
C SER A 39 73.84 18.93 -94.89
N LYS A 40 73.00 18.09 -95.50
CA LYS A 40 71.79 17.54 -94.86
C LYS A 40 72.11 16.61 -93.69
N MET A 41 73.17 15.80 -93.79
CA MET A 41 73.60 14.92 -92.71
C MET A 41 74.05 15.75 -91.49
N LYS A 42 74.82 16.82 -91.69
CA LYS A 42 75.19 17.76 -90.63
C LYS A 42 73.97 18.44 -90.00
N GLU A 43 73.01 18.92 -90.80
CA GLU A 43 71.77 19.52 -90.30
C GLU A 43 70.97 18.52 -89.43
N ILE A 44 70.79 17.29 -89.90
CA ILE A 44 70.08 16.24 -89.15
C ILE A 44 70.85 15.86 -87.88
N GLN A 45 72.18 15.75 -87.95
CA GLN A 45 73.04 15.49 -86.78
C GLN A 45 72.90 16.59 -85.73
N GLU A 46 72.90 17.86 -86.13
CA GLU A 46 72.72 19.01 -85.24
C GLU A 46 71.33 19.00 -84.59
N ARG A 47 70.26 18.76 -85.36
CA ARG A 47 68.89 18.62 -84.81
C ARG A 47 68.79 17.45 -83.82
N ILE A 48 69.45 16.32 -84.10
CA ILE A 48 69.53 15.18 -83.17
C ILE A 48 70.33 15.54 -81.92
N TRP A 49 71.42 16.30 -82.05
CA TRP A 49 72.25 16.74 -80.94
C TRP A 49 71.49 17.70 -80.02
N VAL A 50 70.85 18.73 -80.58
CA VAL A 50 69.97 19.66 -79.87
C VAL A 50 68.85 18.90 -79.15
N LYS A 51 68.13 17.98 -79.82
CA LYS A 51 67.09 17.18 -79.16
C LYS A 51 67.62 16.24 -78.08
N LYS A 52 68.81 15.65 -78.23
CA LYS A 52 69.46 14.86 -77.16
C LYS A 52 69.87 15.71 -75.96
N ARG A 53 70.29 16.96 -76.20
CA ARG A 53 70.64 17.94 -75.16
C ARG A 53 69.40 18.43 -74.41
N GLU A 54 68.34 18.83 -75.12
CA GLU A 54 67.04 19.23 -74.55
C GLU A 54 66.39 18.11 -73.73
N MET A 55 66.40 16.86 -74.24
CA MET A 55 65.77 15.72 -73.58
C MET A 55 66.55 15.20 -72.35
N GLY A 56 67.68 15.81 -71.99
CA GLY A 56 68.41 15.52 -70.74
C GLY A 56 69.00 14.10 -70.64
N GLY A 57 69.24 13.44 -71.77
CA GLY A 57 69.75 12.07 -71.81
C GLY A 57 68.83 11.00 -71.19
N ARG A 58 69.28 9.73 -71.23
CA ARG A 58 68.45 8.57 -70.86
C ARG A 58 67.97 8.59 -69.39
N LEU A 59 68.73 9.21 -68.50
CA LEU A 59 68.45 9.25 -67.06
C LEU A 59 67.31 10.21 -66.69
N TYR A 60 67.19 11.40 -67.30
CA TYR A 60 66.09 12.32 -66.97
C TYR A 60 64.74 11.78 -67.46
N ILE A 61 64.71 11.19 -68.65
CA ILE A 61 63.52 10.57 -69.24
C ILE A 61 62.98 9.44 -68.34
N GLN A 62 63.86 8.66 -67.69
CA GLN A 62 63.45 7.57 -66.78
C GLN A 62 63.15 8.06 -65.35
N LYS A 63 63.77 9.16 -64.89
CA LYS A 63 63.49 9.77 -63.58
C LYS A 63 62.12 10.45 -63.51
N ARG A 64 61.67 11.12 -64.58
CA ARG A 64 60.37 11.83 -64.62
C ARG A 64 59.16 10.93 -64.27
N PRO A 65 58.93 9.77 -64.94
CA PRO A 65 57.83 8.87 -64.59
C PRO A 65 58.05 8.19 -63.23
N ARG A 66 59.30 7.85 -62.85
CA ARG A 66 59.57 7.26 -61.52
C ARG A 66 59.24 8.22 -60.37
N HIS A 67 59.49 9.52 -60.53
CA HIS A 67 59.08 10.52 -59.55
C HIS A 67 57.56 10.65 -59.49
N GLN A 68 56.89 10.70 -60.64
CA GLN A 68 55.43 10.78 -60.71
C GLN A 68 54.77 9.55 -60.07
N ILE A 69 55.20 8.33 -60.40
CA ILE A 69 54.70 7.08 -59.79
C ILE A 69 54.89 7.08 -58.26
N LYS A 70 56.07 7.51 -57.77
CA LYS A 70 56.30 7.65 -56.32
C LYS A 70 55.36 8.67 -55.67
N HIS A 71 55.14 9.81 -56.31
CA HIS A 71 54.24 10.85 -55.80
C HIS A 71 52.79 10.37 -55.80
N THR A 72 52.34 9.66 -56.85
CA THR A 72 51.04 9.01 -56.90
C THR A 72 50.88 8.02 -55.74
N GLY A 73 51.83 7.10 -55.54
CA GLY A 73 51.80 6.14 -54.42
C GLY A 73 51.82 6.79 -53.03
N ILE A 74 52.50 7.94 -52.86
CA ILE A 74 52.45 8.72 -51.61
C ILE A 74 51.05 9.32 -51.40
N MET A 75 50.42 9.86 -52.46
CA MET A 75 49.07 10.41 -52.35
C MET A 75 48.01 9.34 -52.15
N GLU A 76 48.12 8.19 -52.83
CA GLU A 76 47.29 7.00 -52.60
C GLU A 76 47.41 6.51 -51.16
N ASN A 77 48.63 6.39 -50.62
CA ASN A 77 48.84 6.02 -49.23
C ASN A 77 48.24 7.03 -48.24
N ARG A 78 48.33 8.34 -48.52
CA ARG A 78 47.69 9.38 -47.69
C ARG A 78 46.17 9.32 -47.75
N ILE A 79 45.59 9.02 -48.91
CA ILE A 79 44.14 8.82 -49.08
C ILE A 79 43.71 7.57 -48.31
N ASN A 80 44.38 6.44 -48.51
CA ASN A 80 44.09 5.18 -47.80
C ASN A 80 44.17 5.37 -46.28
N GLN A 81 45.20 6.06 -45.77
CA GLN A 81 45.34 6.37 -44.34
C GLN A 81 44.18 7.26 -43.83
N ALA A 82 43.73 8.24 -44.62
CA ALA A 82 42.58 9.07 -44.28
C ALA A 82 41.26 8.27 -44.31
N THR A 83 41.08 7.36 -45.28
CA THR A 83 39.94 6.44 -45.35
C THR A 83 39.90 5.50 -44.15
N THR A 84 41.01 4.81 -43.81
CA THR A 84 41.06 3.94 -42.63
C THR A 84 40.81 4.71 -41.33
N CYS A 85 41.31 5.95 -41.20
CA CYS A 85 41.00 6.81 -40.06
C CYS A 85 39.50 7.14 -39.99
N PHE A 86 38.86 7.44 -41.13
CA PHE A 86 37.43 7.69 -41.21
C PHE A 86 36.60 6.43 -40.89
N ASP A 87 37.01 5.25 -41.36
CA ASP A 87 36.35 3.96 -41.07
C ASP A 87 36.40 3.63 -39.56
N VAL A 88 37.53 3.91 -38.89
CA VAL A 88 37.65 3.80 -37.42
C VAL A 88 36.69 4.77 -36.73
N LEU A 89 36.65 6.05 -37.15
CA LEU A 89 35.73 7.04 -36.59
C LEU A 89 34.24 6.66 -36.81
N LEU A 90 33.91 5.97 -37.91
CA LEU A 90 32.56 5.43 -38.13
C LEU A 90 32.25 4.26 -37.19
N ALA A 91 33.21 3.37 -36.92
CA ALA A 91 33.05 2.29 -35.96
C ALA A 91 32.86 2.84 -34.53
N ASP A 92 33.67 3.81 -34.11
CA ASP A 92 33.53 4.49 -32.82
C ASP A 92 32.16 5.21 -32.72
N ASN A 93 31.73 5.87 -33.80
CA ASN A 93 30.41 6.52 -33.82
C ASN A 93 29.25 5.52 -33.75
N GLN A 94 29.43 4.30 -34.27
CA GLN A 94 28.44 3.22 -34.16
C GLN A 94 28.35 2.70 -32.72
N LEU A 95 29.49 2.47 -32.05
CA LEU A 95 29.52 2.09 -30.63
C LEU A 95 28.83 3.14 -29.74
N LEU A 96 29.16 4.43 -29.93
CA LEU A 96 28.51 5.52 -29.20
C LEU A 96 26.99 5.59 -29.41
N ARG A 97 26.48 5.22 -30.60
CA ARG A 97 25.03 5.13 -30.85
C ARG A 97 24.39 3.96 -30.09
N GLU A 98 25.07 2.82 -30.04
CA GLU A 98 24.61 1.64 -29.31
C GLU A 98 24.56 1.89 -27.80
N ASP A 99 25.56 2.59 -27.24
CA ASP A 99 25.58 3.04 -25.85
C ASP A 99 24.45 4.04 -25.55
N ILE A 100 24.24 5.04 -26.41
CA ILE A 100 23.12 5.99 -26.28
C ILE A 100 21.78 5.26 -26.26
N ASP A 101 21.57 4.27 -27.13
CA ASP A 101 20.34 3.49 -27.18
C ASP A 101 20.20 2.51 -26.00
N HIS A 102 21.30 1.95 -25.49
CA HIS A 102 21.32 1.17 -24.24
C HIS A 102 20.89 2.04 -23.05
N LEU A 103 21.49 3.21 -22.86
CA LEU A 103 21.13 4.16 -21.81
C LEU A 103 19.67 4.65 -21.94
N ARG A 104 19.18 4.89 -23.16
CA ARG A 104 17.77 5.21 -23.41
C ARG A 104 16.82 4.08 -22.99
N ARG A 105 17.15 2.82 -23.28
CA ARG A 105 16.36 1.66 -22.83
C ARG A 105 16.34 1.57 -21.31
N GLN A 106 17.50 1.67 -20.65
CA GLN A 106 17.61 1.67 -19.18
C GLN A 106 16.76 2.79 -18.55
N ARG A 107 16.90 4.03 -19.02
CA ARG A 107 16.10 5.18 -18.56
C ARG A 107 14.60 4.94 -18.73
N ASN A 108 14.17 4.34 -19.85
CA ASN A 108 12.75 4.04 -20.08
C ASN A 108 12.24 2.97 -19.10
N THR A 109 13.03 1.93 -18.79
CA THR A 109 12.71 0.93 -17.76
C THR A 109 12.64 1.56 -16.35
N LEU A 110 13.57 2.43 -15.99
CA LEU A 110 13.53 3.16 -14.72
C LEU A 110 12.30 4.08 -14.64
N ALA A 111 11.92 4.74 -15.73
CA ALA A 111 10.73 5.57 -15.80
C ALA A 111 9.42 4.76 -15.64
N THR A 112 9.34 3.53 -16.17
CA THR A 112 8.17 2.67 -15.94
C THR A 112 8.09 2.18 -14.49
N MET A 113 9.22 1.79 -13.88
CA MET A 113 9.29 1.43 -12.46
C MET A 113 8.89 2.62 -11.56
N PHE A 114 9.43 3.82 -11.81
CA PHE A 114 9.08 5.03 -11.06
C PHE A 114 7.59 5.36 -11.15
N LYS A 115 6.97 5.18 -12.32
CA LYS A 115 5.53 5.38 -12.53
C LYS A 115 4.68 4.35 -11.77
N GLN A 116 5.14 3.10 -11.66
CA GLN A 116 4.49 2.07 -10.84
C GLN A 116 4.57 2.43 -9.35
N LEU A 117 5.76 2.70 -8.83
CA LEU A 117 5.98 3.10 -7.44
C LEU A 117 5.17 4.35 -7.06
N SER A 118 5.14 5.36 -7.92
CA SER A 118 4.32 6.57 -7.72
C SER A 118 2.83 6.27 -7.61
N LYS A 119 2.32 5.30 -8.39
CA LYS A 119 0.92 4.86 -8.33
C LYS A 119 0.65 4.09 -7.03
N GLU A 120 1.56 3.22 -6.61
CA GLU A 120 1.46 2.48 -5.35
C GLU A 120 1.46 3.42 -4.13
N THR A 121 2.36 4.42 -4.10
CA THR A 121 2.39 5.46 -3.07
C THR A 121 1.07 6.25 -3.01
N LEU A 122 0.50 6.62 -4.17
CA LEU A 122 -0.82 7.28 -4.23
C LEU A 122 -1.94 6.37 -3.73
N GLN A 123 -1.90 5.08 -4.06
CA GLN A 123 -2.89 4.11 -3.56
C GLN A 123 -2.79 3.94 -2.05
N GLN A 124 -1.60 3.74 -1.49
CA GLN A 124 -1.37 3.64 -0.04
C GLN A 124 -1.85 4.90 0.69
N ASN A 125 -1.55 6.10 0.18
CA ASN A 125 -2.07 7.35 0.73
C ASN A 125 -3.61 7.44 0.67
N SER A 126 -4.26 6.82 -0.32
CA SER A 126 -5.72 6.72 -0.36
C SER A 126 -6.30 5.73 0.65
N GLU A 127 -5.55 4.68 0.99
CA GLU A 127 -5.94 3.67 1.99
C GLU A 127 -5.74 4.19 3.41
N ILE A 128 -4.65 4.92 3.67
CA ILE A 128 -4.38 5.64 4.92
C ILE A 128 -5.53 6.63 5.21
N LYS A 129 -5.91 7.48 4.24
CA LYS A 129 -7.04 8.41 4.41
C LYS A 129 -8.35 7.72 4.78
N LYS A 130 -8.68 6.60 4.13
CA LYS A 130 -9.86 5.78 4.47
C LYS A 130 -9.78 5.17 5.87
N LEU A 131 -8.57 4.88 6.36
CA LEU A 131 -8.35 4.39 7.72
C LEU A 131 -8.49 5.53 8.75
N GLU A 132 -7.96 6.71 8.45
CA GLU A 132 -8.13 7.94 9.25
C GLU A 132 -9.62 8.30 9.39
N GLU A 133 -10.36 8.36 8.28
CA GLU A 133 -11.81 8.61 8.25
C GLU A 133 -12.59 7.62 9.16
N LYS A 134 -12.30 6.32 9.04
CA LYS A 134 -12.90 5.28 9.91
C LYS A 134 -12.52 5.45 11.38
N SER A 135 -11.29 5.86 11.66
CA SER A 135 -10.78 6.06 13.02
C SER A 135 -11.45 7.27 13.68
N VAL A 136 -11.60 8.38 12.96
CA VAL A 136 -12.36 9.56 13.37
C VAL A 136 -13.84 9.23 13.58
N GLN A 137 -14.44 8.43 12.68
CA GLN A 137 -15.83 7.98 12.83
C GLN A 137 -16.03 7.16 14.11
N ALA A 138 -15.15 6.18 14.38
CA ALA A 138 -15.21 5.35 15.58
C ALA A 138 -14.97 6.18 16.86
N TYR A 139 -14.07 7.17 16.82
CA TYR A 139 -13.83 8.10 17.92
C TYR A 139 -15.08 8.94 18.22
N ASN A 140 -15.72 9.50 17.19
CA ASN A 140 -16.94 10.30 17.34
C ASN A 140 -18.10 9.46 17.92
N GLN A 141 -18.30 8.24 17.43
CA GLN A 141 -19.30 7.30 17.98
C GLN A 141 -19.04 6.97 19.47
N ARG A 142 -17.77 6.73 19.84
CA ARG A 142 -17.39 6.52 21.26
C ARG A 142 -17.66 7.76 22.10
N SER A 143 -17.30 8.95 21.61
CA SER A 143 -17.54 10.22 22.30
C SER A 143 -19.03 10.45 22.56
N GLU A 144 -19.87 10.21 21.54
CA GLU A 144 -21.32 10.31 21.66
C GLU A 144 -21.91 9.29 22.65
N ALA A 145 -21.45 8.03 22.60
CA ALA A 145 -21.88 7.00 23.55
C ALA A 145 -21.51 7.35 25.00
N LEU A 146 -20.32 7.92 25.23
CA LEU A 146 -19.90 8.42 26.54
C LEU A 146 -20.76 9.59 27.02
N ALA A 147 -21.08 10.55 26.14
CA ALA A 147 -21.98 11.66 26.46
C ALA A 147 -23.39 11.17 26.83
N ARG A 148 -23.96 10.22 26.05
CA ARG A 148 -25.25 9.57 26.37
C ARG A 148 -25.22 8.84 27.72
N MET A 149 -24.15 8.08 28.01
CA MET A 149 -23.96 7.39 29.28
C MET A 149 -23.88 8.36 30.47
N LEU A 150 -23.13 9.45 30.34
CA LEU A 150 -23.03 10.48 31.37
C LEU A 150 -24.40 11.16 31.62
N ALA A 151 -25.15 11.48 30.57
CA ALA A 151 -26.49 12.05 30.71
C ALA A 151 -27.46 11.11 31.45
N VAL A 152 -27.40 9.80 31.18
CA VAL A 152 -28.18 8.79 31.92
C VAL A 152 -27.72 8.68 33.38
N LYS A 153 -26.41 8.72 33.65
CA LYS A 153 -25.86 8.67 35.01
C LYS A 153 -26.28 9.89 35.85
N GLU A 154 -26.22 11.10 35.29
CA GLU A 154 -26.67 12.30 36.00
C GLU A 154 -28.19 12.36 36.17
N ARG A 155 -28.98 11.80 35.23
CA ARG A 155 -30.43 11.61 35.43
C ARG A 155 -30.69 10.65 36.59
N GLY A 156 -30.08 9.46 36.58
CA GLY A 156 -30.25 8.47 37.65
C GLY A 156 -29.89 9.01 39.05
N LYS A 157 -28.85 9.83 39.17
CA LYS A 157 -28.54 10.55 40.42
C LYS A 157 -29.70 11.47 40.85
N LYS A 158 -30.21 12.30 39.94
CA LYS A 158 -31.34 13.19 40.23
C LYS A 158 -32.59 12.41 40.66
N ASP A 159 -32.89 11.32 39.97
CA ASP A 159 -34.02 10.45 40.29
C ASP A 159 -33.85 9.83 41.69
N THR A 160 -32.65 9.34 42.06
CA THR A 160 -32.40 8.83 43.42
C THR A 160 -32.54 9.88 44.52
N VAL A 161 -32.16 11.13 44.25
CA VAL A 161 -32.36 12.25 45.19
C VAL A 161 -33.85 12.59 45.31
N HIS A 162 -34.59 12.60 44.19
CA HIS A 162 -36.03 12.82 44.17
C HIS A 162 -36.80 11.76 44.97
N TYR A 163 -36.55 10.47 44.72
CA TYR A 163 -37.16 9.39 45.50
C TYR A 163 -36.78 9.44 46.98
N HIS A 164 -35.56 9.89 47.32
CA HIS A 164 -35.16 10.10 48.71
C HIS A 164 -35.96 11.24 49.38
N THR A 165 -36.21 12.35 48.68
CA THR A 165 -37.06 13.43 49.18
C THR A 165 -38.51 12.99 49.37
N GLU A 166 -39.11 12.28 48.41
CA GLU A 166 -40.47 11.73 48.53
C GLU A 166 -40.59 10.76 49.70
N MET A 167 -39.59 9.88 49.89
CA MET A 167 -39.54 8.94 51.02
C MET A 167 -39.51 9.67 52.38
N ILE A 168 -38.80 10.80 52.48
CA ILE A 168 -38.77 11.64 53.70
C ILE A 168 -40.15 12.29 53.93
N GLU A 169 -40.79 12.79 52.87
CA GLU A 169 -42.11 13.45 52.97
C GLU A 169 -43.21 12.46 53.36
N LEU A 170 -43.27 11.29 52.70
CA LEU A 170 -44.19 10.20 53.07
C LEU A 170 -43.98 9.76 54.53
N LYS A 171 -42.73 9.65 54.99
CA LYS A 171 -42.44 9.34 56.39
C LYS A 171 -42.93 10.44 57.35
N ARG A 172 -42.79 11.72 57.00
CA ARG A 172 -43.33 12.84 57.79
C ARG A 172 -44.87 12.80 57.88
N VAL A 173 -45.55 12.45 56.79
CA VAL A 173 -47.01 12.27 56.77
C VAL A 173 -47.42 11.11 57.66
N ILE A 174 -46.73 9.97 57.59
CA ILE A 174 -46.98 8.81 58.47
C ILE A 174 -46.74 9.17 59.94
N ASP A 175 -45.64 9.85 60.26
CA ASP A 175 -45.35 10.29 61.64
C ASP A 175 -46.41 11.28 62.17
N HIS A 176 -46.98 12.12 61.29
CA HIS A 176 -48.10 13.02 61.63
C HIS A 176 -49.40 12.24 61.88
N GLU A 177 -49.78 11.33 60.98
CA GLU A 177 -50.94 10.43 61.12
C GLU A 177 -50.88 9.59 62.39
N ILE A 178 -49.70 9.05 62.73
CA ILE A 178 -49.50 8.28 63.97
C ILE A 178 -49.66 9.17 65.21
N LYS A 179 -49.12 10.41 65.20
CA LYS A 179 -49.31 11.36 66.31
C LYS A 179 -50.77 11.76 66.47
N LEU A 180 -51.47 12.04 65.37
CA LEU A 180 -52.89 12.37 65.37
C LEU A 180 -53.72 11.21 65.90
N ARG A 181 -53.45 9.98 65.45
CA ARG A 181 -54.11 8.75 65.94
C ARG A 181 -53.93 8.56 67.44
N ARG A 182 -52.69 8.64 67.97
CA ARG A 182 -52.42 8.57 69.41
C ARG A 182 -53.12 9.67 70.20
N PHE A 183 -53.19 10.89 69.66
CA PHE A 183 -53.92 11.99 70.30
C PHE A 183 -55.42 11.72 70.36
N MET A 184 -56.02 11.19 69.29
CA MET A 184 -57.43 10.79 69.25
C MET A 184 -57.71 9.60 70.18
N GLU A 185 -56.81 8.64 70.29
CA GLU A 185 -56.87 7.51 71.25
C GLU A 185 -56.80 8.02 72.71
N GLN A 186 -55.88 8.95 73.01
CA GLN A 186 -55.80 9.55 74.35
C GLN A 186 -57.07 10.36 74.67
N LYS A 187 -57.56 11.17 73.73
CA LYS A 187 -58.77 11.98 73.94
C LYS A 187 -60.04 11.12 74.05
N SER A 188 -60.13 9.99 73.37
CA SER A 188 -61.25 9.06 73.56
C SER A 188 -61.18 8.36 74.92
N GLN A 189 -59.99 7.97 75.39
CA GLN A 189 -59.79 7.45 76.75
C GLN A 189 -60.15 8.47 77.83
N GLU A 190 -59.73 9.74 77.69
CA GLU A 190 -60.12 10.83 78.59
C GLU A 190 -61.65 11.02 78.60
N ASN A 191 -62.31 10.97 77.45
CA ASN A 191 -63.78 11.07 77.37
C ASN A 191 -64.50 9.87 78.00
N ILE A 192 -63.95 8.64 77.89
CA ILE A 192 -64.49 7.45 78.55
C ILE A 192 -64.35 7.59 80.07
N LEU A 193 -63.19 8.00 80.58
CA LEU A 193 -62.97 8.23 82.01
C LEU A 193 -63.85 9.36 82.58
N VAL A 194 -64.18 10.38 81.78
CA VAL A 194 -65.14 11.42 82.16
C VAL A 194 -66.58 10.90 82.15
N ALA A 195 -66.96 10.05 81.20
CA ALA A 195 -68.27 9.40 81.15
C ALA A 195 -68.49 8.40 82.30
N GLU A 196 -67.45 7.65 82.69
CA GLU A 196 -67.49 6.73 83.83
C GLU A 196 -67.62 7.47 85.18
N ASN A 197 -67.04 8.67 85.30
CA ASN A 197 -67.16 9.50 86.50
C ASN A 197 -68.44 10.34 86.56
N GLN A 198 -69.25 10.41 85.49
CA GLN A 198 -70.52 11.16 85.47
C GLN A 198 -71.63 10.42 84.71
N GLY A 199 -72.13 9.28 85.21
CA GLY A 199 -73.31 8.69 84.55
C GLY A 199 -73.77 7.29 84.88
N ALA A 200 -73.56 6.75 86.09
CA ALA A 200 -74.15 5.47 86.49
C ALA A 200 -75.69 5.55 86.65
N LYS A 201 -76.46 5.66 85.56
CA LYS A 201 -77.94 5.62 85.51
C LYS A 201 -78.48 5.12 84.16
N LYS A 202 -78.84 3.82 84.13
CA LYS A 202 -79.88 3.15 83.29
C LYS A 202 -80.18 3.72 81.88
N LYS A 203 -79.88 2.93 80.83
CA LYS A 203 -80.88 2.18 80.01
C LYS A 203 -80.22 1.39 78.87
N SER A 204 -80.91 0.36 78.40
CA SER A 204 -80.60 -0.47 77.22
C SER A 204 -80.73 0.28 75.89
N ILE A 205 -79.98 -0.12 74.85
CA ILE A 205 -80.39 -0.23 73.43
C ILE A 205 -79.31 -1.03 72.64
N ASN A 206 -79.73 -1.71 71.56
CA ASN A 206 -78.94 -2.63 70.71
C ASN A 206 -78.04 -1.96 69.65
N PHE A 207 -77.28 -2.81 68.91
CA PHE A 207 -76.63 -2.66 67.58
C PHE A 207 -75.16 -2.19 67.54
N PRO A 208 -74.34 -2.66 66.57
CA PRO A 208 -73.95 -4.07 66.39
C PRO A 208 -72.43 -4.28 66.27
N SER A 209 -71.99 -5.53 66.31
CA SER A 209 -70.61 -5.92 65.97
C SER A 209 -70.29 -5.67 64.49
N PHE A 210 -69.08 -5.17 64.19
CA PHE A 210 -68.52 -5.14 62.84
C PHE A 210 -67.06 -5.64 62.84
N VAL A 211 -66.93 -6.95 62.63
CA VAL A 211 -65.95 -7.64 61.77
C VAL A 211 -64.75 -6.80 61.28
N CYS A 212 -63.51 -7.24 61.54
CA CYS A 212 -62.72 -7.94 60.50
C CYS A 212 -61.43 -8.62 60.98
N HIS A 213 -61.19 -9.82 60.47
CA HIS A 213 -59.92 -10.52 60.41
C HIS A 213 -58.83 -9.72 59.68
N CYS A 214 -57.55 -9.94 60.01
CA CYS A 214 -56.70 -10.89 59.27
C CYS A 214 -55.21 -10.60 59.53
N PHE A 215 -54.55 -11.43 60.34
CA PHE A 215 -53.10 -11.42 60.52
C PHE A 215 -52.53 -12.72 59.94
N ILE A 216 -52.19 -12.72 58.64
CA ILE A 216 -51.49 -13.85 58.01
C ILE A 216 -49.98 -13.60 58.08
N SER A 217 -49.34 -14.33 58.98
CA SER A 217 -47.88 -14.49 58.98
C SER A 217 -47.48 -15.40 57.82
N LEU A 218 -46.82 -14.84 56.80
CA LEU A 218 -46.14 -15.65 55.78
C LEU A 218 -44.70 -15.92 56.25
N SER A 219 -44.37 -17.18 56.53
CA SER A 219 -42.99 -17.65 56.63
C SER A 219 -42.71 -18.69 55.54
N THR A 220 -41.69 -18.39 54.73
CA THR A 220 -41.09 -19.27 53.73
C THR A 220 -40.62 -20.58 54.39
N SER A 221 -40.90 -21.78 53.88
CA SER A 221 -40.05 -22.62 53.00
C SER A 221 -40.45 -24.11 53.25
N ASN A 222 -40.03 -25.17 52.52
CA ASN A 222 -39.25 -25.33 51.29
C ASN A 222 -39.51 -26.74 50.70
N SER A 223 -39.82 -26.91 49.40
CA SER A 223 -39.45 -28.14 48.68
C SER A 223 -39.66 -28.09 47.15
N SER A 224 -38.56 -28.38 46.46
CA SER A 224 -38.46 -28.90 45.09
C SER A 224 -39.59 -29.84 44.67
N LEU A 225 -40.04 -29.74 43.41
CA LEU A 225 -40.16 -30.92 42.56
C LEU A 225 -40.01 -30.62 41.05
N ARG A 226 -39.40 -31.61 40.41
CA ARG A 226 -38.81 -31.67 39.08
C ARG A 226 -39.86 -31.71 37.95
N ALA A 227 -39.40 -31.32 36.77
CA ALA A 227 -40.09 -31.36 35.47
C ALA A 227 -41.10 -32.53 35.26
N GLY A 228 -42.28 -32.18 34.77
CA GLY A 228 -43.22 -33.07 34.08
C GLY A 228 -43.69 -32.41 32.79
N VAL A 229 -43.42 -33.03 31.65
CA VAL A 229 -44.01 -32.65 30.35
C VAL A 229 -45.46 -33.13 30.35
N CYS A 230 -46.42 -32.22 30.25
CA CYS A 230 -47.82 -32.57 30.02
C CYS A 230 -48.28 -32.07 28.65
N ASN A 231 -48.71 -33.02 27.84
CA ASN A 231 -49.38 -32.78 26.55
C ASN A 231 -50.71 -32.04 26.76
N LYS A 232 -51.24 -31.49 25.65
CA LYS A 232 -52.56 -30.87 25.56
C LYS A 232 -53.66 -31.78 26.16
N PRO A 233 -54.65 -31.25 26.89
CA PRO A 233 -55.88 -31.97 27.17
C PRO A 233 -56.72 -32.08 25.89
N ASN A 234 -57.22 -33.29 25.60
CA ASN A 234 -58.31 -33.51 24.66
C ASN A 234 -59.65 -33.12 25.29
N GLU A 235 -60.67 -32.91 24.45
CA GLU A 235 -62.06 -32.75 24.86
C GLU A 235 -62.58 -33.99 25.61
N PRO A 236 -63.44 -33.84 26.63
CA PRO A 236 -64.16 -34.96 27.22
C PRO A 236 -65.46 -35.25 26.46
N GLN A 237 -65.59 -36.50 25.98
CA GLN A 237 -66.83 -37.04 25.46
C GLN A 237 -67.85 -37.28 26.59
N GLN A 238 -69.15 -37.20 26.28
CA GLN A 238 -70.23 -37.54 27.20
C GLN A 238 -70.65 -39.02 27.06
N THR A 239 -70.51 -39.79 28.14
CA THR A 239 -71.44 -40.85 28.58
C THR A 239 -71.04 -41.27 30.01
N GLN A 240 -71.92 -41.14 31.02
CA GLN A 240 -72.77 -42.21 31.58
C GLN A 240 -71.97 -43.43 32.09
N HIS A 241 -72.19 -43.98 33.29
CA HIS A 241 -73.22 -43.78 34.33
C HIS A 241 -72.72 -44.40 35.66
N GLU A 242 -73.21 -43.99 36.83
CA GLU A 242 -73.77 -44.87 37.90
C GLU A 242 -73.89 -44.20 39.28
N LYS A 243 -74.72 -44.81 40.14
CA LYS A 243 -75.31 -44.23 41.34
C LYS A 243 -74.75 -44.84 42.63
N THR A 244 -74.43 -43.98 43.58
CA THR A 244 -74.52 -44.17 45.03
C THR A 244 -74.53 -42.76 45.61
N GLY A 245 -75.28 -42.42 46.65
CA GLY A 245 -76.21 -43.12 47.52
C GLY A 245 -76.77 -42.03 48.45
N GLY A 246 -77.92 -42.23 49.10
CA GLY A 246 -78.50 -41.19 49.95
C GLY A 246 -77.67 -40.94 51.21
N ASP A 247 -76.78 -39.96 51.17
CA ASP A 247 -76.29 -39.32 52.39
C ASP A 247 -77.49 -38.68 53.11
N SER A 248 -77.65 -38.98 54.41
CA SER A 248 -78.81 -38.55 55.19
C SER A 248 -79.01 -37.03 55.09
N MET A 249 -80.26 -36.58 55.18
CA MET A 249 -80.55 -35.15 55.39
C MET A 249 -79.71 -34.57 56.54
N GLU A 250 -79.42 -35.40 57.55
CA GLU A 250 -78.59 -35.08 58.71
C GLU A 250 -77.10 -34.91 58.39
N THR A 251 -76.52 -35.62 57.41
CA THR A 251 -75.10 -35.43 57.04
C THR A 251 -74.93 -34.17 56.20
N TYR A 252 -75.86 -33.89 55.28
CA TYR A 252 -75.93 -32.58 54.61
C TYR A 252 -76.18 -31.44 55.60
N GLN A 253 -77.02 -31.63 56.61
CA GLN A 253 -77.22 -30.65 57.70
C GLN A 253 -75.99 -30.50 58.61
N ALA A 254 -75.24 -31.57 58.88
CA ALA A 254 -74.00 -31.49 59.65
C ALA A 254 -72.93 -30.70 58.89
N VAL A 255 -72.74 -30.98 57.60
CA VAL A 255 -71.83 -30.22 56.72
C VAL A 255 -72.30 -28.77 56.56
N HIS A 256 -73.61 -28.52 56.42
CA HIS A 256 -74.20 -27.19 56.35
C HIS A 256 -73.95 -26.38 57.63
N THR A 257 -74.20 -26.97 58.80
CA THR A 257 -73.93 -26.33 60.10
C THR A 257 -72.44 -26.03 60.25
N HIS A 258 -71.56 -26.97 59.90
CA HIS A 258 -70.12 -26.80 59.98
C HIS A 258 -69.57 -25.72 59.02
N ILE A 259 -70.11 -25.62 57.80
CA ILE A 259 -69.76 -24.54 56.86
C ILE A 259 -70.24 -23.18 57.38
N MET A 260 -71.44 -23.09 57.95
CA MET A 260 -71.95 -21.85 58.57
C MET A 260 -71.11 -21.43 59.78
N GLU A 261 -70.71 -22.38 60.64
CA GLU A 261 -69.80 -22.13 61.77
C GLU A 261 -68.43 -21.61 61.32
N LEU A 262 -67.85 -22.20 60.27
CA LEU A 262 -66.52 -21.82 59.78
C LEU A 262 -66.51 -20.50 58.98
N THR A 263 -67.62 -20.15 58.31
CA THR A 263 -67.72 -18.90 57.55
C THR A 263 -68.32 -17.74 58.35
N GLY A 264 -69.03 -18.03 59.44
CA GLY A 264 -69.66 -17.03 60.30
C GLY A 264 -70.89 -16.36 59.69
N GLU A 265 -71.47 -16.94 58.63
CA GLU A 265 -72.58 -16.35 57.87
C GLU A 265 -73.81 -17.27 57.80
N SER A 266 -75.00 -16.66 57.90
CA SER A 266 -76.26 -17.39 58.11
C SER A 266 -77.04 -17.73 56.84
N ASP A 267 -76.63 -17.28 55.66
CA ASP A 267 -77.28 -17.56 54.37
C ASP A 267 -76.37 -18.39 53.45
N LEU A 268 -76.82 -19.61 53.12
CA LEU A 268 -76.13 -20.53 52.22
C LEU A 268 -75.96 -19.94 50.81
N GLN A 269 -76.91 -19.11 50.35
CA GLN A 269 -76.81 -18.43 49.06
C GLN A 269 -75.73 -17.34 49.08
N GLU A 270 -75.49 -16.69 50.23
CA GLU A 270 -74.43 -15.69 50.37
C GLU A 270 -73.05 -16.32 50.43
N ILE A 271 -72.91 -17.43 51.16
CA ILE A 271 -71.70 -18.26 51.17
C ILE A 271 -71.39 -18.75 49.74
N GLY A 272 -72.40 -19.23 49.00
CA GLY A 272 -72.24 -19.63 47.59
C GLY A 272 -71.81 -18.49 46.67
N ARG A 273 -72.39 -17.28 46.83
CA ARG A 273 -71.95 -16.07 46.11
C ARG A 273 -70.48 -15.73 46.42
N LYS A 274 -70.12 -15.66 47.70
CA LYS A 274 -68.76 -15.33 48.17
C LYS A 274 -67.74 -16.38 47.75
N PHE A 275 -68.08 -17.66 47.79
CA PHE A 275 -67.22 -18.73 47.28
C PHE A 275 -66.99 -18.58 45.78
N LYS A 276 -68.05 -18.37 44.98
CA LYS A 276 -67.93 -18.20 43.52
C LYS A 276 -67.16 -16.94 43.12
N ASP A 277 -67.25 -15.86 43.89
CA ASP A 277 -66.44 -14.66 43.66
C ASP A 277 -65.00 -14.80 44.15
N ASN A 278 -64.76 -15.58 45.21
CA ASN A 278 -63.41 -15.95 45.64
C ASN A 278 -62.76 -16.96 44.68
N GLU A 279 -63.52 -17.87 44.08
CA GLU A 279 -63.07 -18.78 43.02
C GLU A 279 -62.63 -17.99 41.77
N LYS A 280 -63.43 -17.01 41.32
CA LYS A 280 -63.02 -16.08 40.24
C LYS A 280 -61.73 -15.32 40.58
N LYS A 281 -61.61 -14.79 41.80
CA LYS A 281 -60.39 -14.09 42.26
C LYS A 281 -59.19 -15.03 42.29
N ASN A 282 -59.35 -16.24 42.83
CA ASN A 282 -58.30 -17.26 42.89
C ASN A 282 -57.88 -17.69 41.48
N PHE A 283 -58.81 -17.88 40.55
CA PHE A 283 -58.52 -18.20 39.16
C PHE A 283 -57.77 -17.05 38.46
N ALA A 284 -58.16 -15.80 38.70
CA ALA A 284 -57.45 -14.63 38.19
C ALA A 284 -56.02 -14.53 38.77
N CYS A 285 -55.84 -14.74 40.08
CA CYS A 285 -54.54 -14.78 40.73
C CYS A 285 -53.66 -15.92 40.19
N PHE A 286 -54.20 -17.13 40.05
CA PHE A 286 -53.48 -18.29 39.52
C PHE A 286 -53.06 -18.08 38.06
N SER A 287 -53.96 -17.51 37.24
CA SER A 287 -53.67 -17.13 35.86
C SER A 287 -52.55 -16.09 35.79
N TYR A 288 -52.59 -15.06 36.65
CA TYR A 288 -51.55 -14.04 36.74
C TYR A 288 -50.20 -14.61 37.20
N ILE A 289 -50.20 -15.47 38.23
CA ILE A 289 -48.99 -16.18 38.70
C ILE A 289 -48.38 -17.04 37.58
N ASN A 290 -49.20 -17.73 36.79
CA ASN A 290 -48.71 -18.50 35.64
C ASN A 290 -48.11 -17.62 34.54
N VAL A 291 -48.74 -16.48 34.22
CA VAL A 291 -48.17 -15.49 33.27
C VAL A 291 -46.84 -14.94 33.77
N LEU A 292 -46.74 -14.57 35.06
CA LEU A 292 -45.49 -14.12 35.67
C LEU A 292 -44.41 -15.21 35.66
N ASN A 293 -44.76 -16.47 35.90
CA ASN A 293 -43.83 -17.59 35.83
C ASN A 293 -43.31 -17.82 34.41
N ILE A 294 -44.16 -17.70 33.38
CA ILE A 294 -43.78 -17.80 31.96
C ILE A 294 -42.86 -16.64 31.55
N GLU A 295 -43.16 -15.40 31.95
CA GLU A 295 -42.25 -14.28 31.66
C GLU A 295 -40.95 -14.42 32.46
N GLY A 296 -41.00 -14.95 33.68
CA GLY A 296 -39.83 -15.27 34.51
C GLY A 296 -38.94 -16.38 33.93
N THR A 297 -39.47 -17.37 33.22
CA THR A 297 -38.65 -18.31 32.43
C THR A 297 -38.09 -17.64 31.18
N ARG A 298 -38.91 -16.88 30.43
CA ARG A 298 -38.47 -16.15 29.23
C ARG A 298 -37.32 -15.17 29.50
N LEU A 299 -37.37 -14.44 30.63
CA LEU A 299 -36.31 -13.53 31.05
C LEU A 299 -35.02 -14.29 31.41
N ARG A 300 -35.11 -15.44 32.10
CA ARG A 300 -33.96 -16.32 32.38
C ARG A 300 -33.32 -16.84 31.10
N ASP A 301 -34.10 -17.28 30.12
CA ASP A 301 -33.58 -17.76 28.83
C ASP A 301 -32.89 -16.64 28.04
N ARG A 302 -33.44 -15.42 28.10
CA ARG A 302 -32.82 -14.23 27.50
C ARG A 302 -31.50 -13.85 28.17
N ILE A 303 -31.43 -13.91 29.51
CA ILE A 303 -30.17 -13.73 30.26
C ILE A 303 -29.16 -14.80 29.85
N ASN A 304 -29.54 -16.08 29.84
CA ASN A 304 -28.69 -17.20 29.45
C ASN A 304 -28.21 -17.10 27.98
N LYS A 305 -29.00 -16.50 27.08
CA LYS A 305 -28.55 -16.19 25.72
C LYS A 305 -27.51 -15.07 25.72
N LEU A 306 -27.80 -13.94 26.36
CA LEU A 306 -26.87 -12.80 26.45
C LEU A 306 -25.53 -13.19 27.09
N MET A 307 -25.53 -14.02 28.13
CA MET A 307 -24.30 -14.54 28.74
C MET A 307 -23.45 -15.35 27.75
N ARG A 308 -24.07 -16.23 26.96
CA ARG A 308 -23.36 -17.01 25.92
C ARG A 308 -22.83 -16.13 24.80
N ASP A 309 -23.62 -15.15 24.36
CA ASP A 309 -23.21 -14.19 23.33
C ASP A 309 -21.99 -13.38 23.83
N THR A 310 -22.00 -12.87 25.07
CA THR A 310 -20.87 -12.16 25.70
C THR A 310 -19.61 -13.03 25.77
N GLN A 311 -19.71 -14.27 26.26
CA GLN A 311 -18.56 -15.19 26.30
C GLN A 311 -17.99 -15.48 24.90
N GLN A 312 -18.85 -15.57 23.87
CA GLN A 312 -18.40 -15.75 22.50
C GLN A 312 -17.68 -14.50 21.95
N PHE A 313 -18.15 -13.30 22.29
CA PHE A 313 -17.48 -12.05 21.93
C PHE A 313 -16.12 -11.91 22.63
N GLU A 314 -16.03 -12.25 23.92
CA GLU A 314 -14.76 -12.26 24.66
C GLU A 314 -13.73 -13.21 24.03
N LEU A 315 -14.14 -14.44 23.69
CA LEU A 315 -13.27 -15.41 23.02
C LEU A 315 -12.82 -14.91 21.64
N LYS A 316 -13.73 -14.37 20.83
CA LYS A 316 -13.40 -13.79 19.51
C LYS A 316 -12.46 -12.59 19.62
N ASN A 317 -12.66 -11.74 20.63
CA ASN A 317 -11.81 -10.58 20.88
C ASN A 317 -10.41 -11.01 21.31
N LYS A 318 -10.28 -12.02 22.18
CA LYS A 318 -8.99 -12.60 22.57
C LYS A 318 -8.25 -13.22 21.38
N GLN A 319 -8.93 -14.07 20.59
CA GLN A 319 -8.34 -14.61 19.36
C GLN A 319 -7.92 -13.52 18.35
N HIS A 320 -8.62 -12.37 18.35
CA HIS A 320 -8.24 -11.23 17.55
C HIS A 320 -6.98 -10.56 18.11
N THR A 321 -6.92 -10.23 19.41
CA THR A 321 -5.72 -9.63 20.03
C THR A 321 -4.49 -10.51 19.88
N ASP A 322 -4.61 -11.82 20.08
CA ASP A 322 -3.50 -12.77 19.98
C ASP A 322 -2.94 -12.81 18.54
N ARG A 323 -3.81 -12.75 17.51
CA ARG A 323 -3.39 -12.64 16.10
C ARG A 323 -2.75 -11.29 15.76
N TRP A 324 -3.24 -10.19 16.32
CA TRP A 324 -2.64 -8.87 16.10
C TRP A 324 -1.27 -8.75 16.78
N GLN A 325 -1.10 -9.29 17.98
CA GLN A 325 0.19 -9.38 18.68
C GLN A 325 1.19 -10.25 17.90
N GLY A 326 0.76 -11.41 17.40
CA GLY A 326 1.60 -12.28 16.57
C GLY A 326 2.10 -11.56 15.29
N ARG A 327 1.21 -10.88 14.56
CA ARG A 327 1.59 -10.10 13.37
C ARG A 327 2.49 -8.91 13.70
N LEU A 328 2.27 -8.25 14.85
CA LEU A 328 3.12 -7.13 15.27
C LEU A 328 4.54 -7.62 15.53
N HIS A 329 4.69 -8.70 16.31
CA HIS A 329 6.00 -9.30 16.61
C HIS A 329 6.71 -9.83 15.34
N GLU A 330 5.96 -10.36 14.37
CA GLU A 330 6.50 -10.77 13.06
C GLU A 330 7.08 -9.58 12.28
N LEU A 331 6.35 -8.45 12.24
CA LEU A 331 6.80 -7.22 11.59
C LEU A 331 7.97 -6.54 12.32
N GLU A 332 7.98 -6.58 13.66
CA GLU A 332 9.08 -6.07 14.48
C GLU A 332 10.37 -6.87 14.21
N ALA A 333 10.29 -8.21 14.18
CA ALA A 333 11.43 -9.06 13.83
C ALA A 333 11.93 -8.86 12.39
N GLU A 334 11.02 -8.64 11.42
CA GLU A 334 11.41 -8.34 10.04
C GLU A 334 12.08 -6.95 9.92
N LEU A 335 11.62 -5.97 10.71
CA LEU A 335 12.22 -4.64 10.81
C LEU A 335 13.64 -4.72 11.40
N GLU A 336 13.83 -5.41 12.52
CA GLU A 336 15.14 -5.63 13.14
C GLU A 336 16.12 -6.27 12.16
N LEU A 337 15.70 -7.34 11.47
CA LEU A 337 16.52 -8.02 10.46
C LEU A 337 16.94 -7.08 9.31
N ARG A 338 16.01 -6.26 8.81
CA ARG A 338 16.31 -5.26 7.77
C ARG A 338 17.25 -4.17 8.27
N CYS A 339 17.07 -3.68 9.49
CA CYS A 339 17.96 -2.69 10.12
C CYS A 339 19.38 -3.24 10.31
N CYS A 340 19.53 -4.47 10.79
CA CYS A 340 20.83 -5.14 10.89
C CYS A 340 21.54 -5.25 9.53
N ARG A 341 20.80 -5.62 8.47
CA ARG A 341 21.35 -5.68 7.10
C ARG A 341 21.75 -4.30 6.58
N ALA A 342 20.94 -3.27 6.81
CA ALA A 342 21.23 -1.90 6.42
C ALA A 342 22.48 -1.36 7.14
N ASN A 343 22.61 -1.58 8.45
CA ASN A 343 23.77 -1.17 9.24
C ASN A 343 25.06 -1.88 8.79
N SER A 344 24.98 -3.16 8.44
CA SER A 344 26.12 -3.91 7.88
C SER A 344 26.58 -3.31 6.53
N LEU A 345 25.65 -3.06 5.61
CA LEU A 345 25.95 -2.40 4.33
C LEU A 345 26.51 -0.99 4.51
N MET A 346 25.93 -0.19 5.43
CA MET A 346 26.44 1.15 5.76
C MET A 346 27.88 1.10 6.28
N THR A 347 28.21 0.10 7.11
CA THR A 347 29.57 -0.10 7.62
C THR A 347 30.55 -0.47 6.50
N GLN A 348 30.11 -1.30 5.54
CA GLN A 348 30.91 -1.62 4.34
C GLN A 348 31.12 -0.39 3.46
N CYS A 349 30.07 0.40 3.19
CA CYS A 349 30.19 1.65 2.43
C CYS A 349 31.15 2.64 3.12
N MET A 350 31.04 2.83 4.44
CA MET A 350 31.98 3.68 5.19
C MET A 350 33.45 3.20 5.10
N LEU A 351 33.68 1.89 5.04
CA LEU A 351 35.03 1.34 4.83
C LEU A 351 35.54 1.66 3.41
N VAL A 352 34.70 1.47 2.39
CA VAL A 352 35.04 1.79 0.99
C VAL A 352 35.32 3.28 0.82
N CYS A 353 34.47 4.17 1.35
CA CYS A 353 34.70 5.61 1.33
C CYS A 353 36.04 5.98 1.99
N LYS A 354 36.36 5.42 3.17
CA LYS A 354 37.67 5.64 3.81
C LYS A 354 38.85 5.18 2.96
N THR A 355 38.73 4.06 2.25
CA THR A 355 39.79 3.62 1.32
C THR A 355 39.90 4.51 0.09
N LEU A 356 38.78 5.03 -0.44
CA LEU A 356 38.78 5.99 -1.55
C LEU A 356 39.38 7.34 -1.12
N ASP A 357 39.05 7.84 0.06
CA ASP A 357 39.66 9.05 0.63
C ASP A 357 41.18 8.89 0.82
N GLN A 358 41.64 7.73 1.31
CA GLN A 358 43.06 7.42 1.42
C GLN A 358 43.76 7.38 0.04
N LEU A 359 43.14 6.76 -0.96
CA LEU A 359 43.65 6.72 -2.34
C LEU A 359 43.67 8.12 -2.98
N ARG A 360 42.61 8.90 -2.82
CA ARG A 360 42.49 10.30 -3.28
C ARG A 360 43.58 11.18 -2.68
N ASN A 361 43.83 11.06 -1.38
CA ASN A 361 44.90 11.78 -0.70
C ASN A 361 46.28 11.33 -1.21
N ALA A 362 46.51 10.02 -1.38
CA ALA A 362 47.76 9.50 -1.93
C ALA A 362 48.02 9.95 -3.38
N MET A 363 46.99 10.04 -4.22
CA MET A 363 47.07 10.61 -5.56
C MET A 363 47.46 12.11 -5.49
N SER A 364 46.77 12.89 -4.65
CA SER A 364 47.09 14.32 -4.45
C SER A 364 48.53 14.55 -3.96
N ASP A 365 49.00 13.70 -3.04
CA ASP A 365 50.39 13.68 -2.57
C ASP A 365 51.40 13.34 -3.67
N LEU A 366 51.05 12.43 -4.60
CA LEU A 366 51.89 12.10 -5.75
C LEU A 366 51.92 13.26 -6.76
N PHE A 367 50.77 13.84 -7.10
CA PHE A 367 50.67 14.99 -8.01
C PHE A 367 51.46 16.20 -7.51
N SER A 368 51.39 16.51 -6.21
CA SER A 368 52.18 17.60 -5.61
C SER A 368 53.69 17.31 -5.60
N LYS A 369 54.10 16.05 -5.39
CA LYS A 369 55.52 15.63 -5.43
C LYS A 369 56.12 15.58 -6.84
N MET A 370 55.33 15.28 -7.86
CA MET A 370 55.80 15.22 -9.25
C MET A 370 55.99 16.60 -9.89
N THR A 371 55.64 17.70 -9.20
CA THR A 371 55.69 19.08 -9.74
C THR A 371 54.93 19.24 -11.06
N CYS A 372 53.84 18.50 -11.23
CA CYS A 372 52.97 18.60 -12.40
C CYS A 372 52.35 20.00 -12.47
N ASP A 373 52.53 20.70 -13.60
CA ASP A 373 52.02 22.06 -13.78
C ASP A 373 50.47 22.05 -13.74
N PRO A 374 49.83 22.60 -12.68
CA PRO A 374 48.39 22.43 -12.49
C PRO A 374 47.57 23.05 -13.62
N SER A 375 48.12 24.06 -14.29
CA SER A 375 47.47 24.78 -15.38
C SER A 375 46.98 23.88 -16.52
N THR A 376 47.76 22.87 -16.90
CA THR A 376 47.45 21.96 -18.02
C THR A 376 46.31 21.00 -17.65
N ILE A 377 46.28 20.54 -16.40
CA ILE A 377 45.28 19.60 -15.88
C ILE A 377 43.98 20.35 -15.58
N THR A 378 44.04 21.47 -14.87
CA THR A 378 42.88 22.30 -14.51
C THR A 378 42.14 22.84 -15.75
N ALA A 379 42.84 23.10 -16.85
CA ALA A 379 42.22 23.45 -18.14
C ALA A 379 41.45 22.28 -18.79
N ARG A 380 41.86 21.03 -18.55
CA ARG A 380 41.21 19.81 -19.06
C ARG A 380 40.05 19.34 -18.16
N LEU A 381 40.18 19.55 -16.84
CA LEU A 381 39.20 19.16 -15.80
C LEU A 381 38.20 20.28 -15.41
N GLY A 382 38.01 21.27 -16.29
CA GLY A 382 36.97 22.29 -16.12
C GLY A 382 37.10 23.14 -14.85
N PHE A 383 38.30 23.61 -14.53
CA PHE A 383 38.60 24.46 -13.36
C PHE A 383 38.40 23.82 -11.97
N SER A 384 38.25 22.50 -11.89
CA SER A 384 38.35 21.79 -10.60
C SER A 384 39.82 21.54 -10.23
N THR A 385 40.29 22.14 -9.14
CA THR A 385 41.66 21.96 -8.59
C THR A 385 41.77 20.76 -7.63
N GLU A 386 40.64 20.14 -7.30
CA GLU A 386 40.58 18.98 -6.41
C GLU A 386 40.21 17.73 -7.19
N VAL A 387 40.89 16.62 -6.88
CA VAL A 387 40.43 15.27 -7.24
C VAL A 387 39.05 15.07 -6.61
N LYS A 388 38.06 14.64 -7.38
CA LYS A 388 36.69 14.28 -7.00
C LYS A 388 36.34 12.96 -7.67
N ASP A 389 35.36 12.24 -7.15
CA ASP A 389 34.99 10.91 -7.66
C ASP A 389 34.72 10.90 -9.18
N ASP A 390 34.09 11.96 -9.71
CA ASP A 390 33.79 12.12 -11.14
C ASP A 390 35.02 12.44 -12.04
N ASN A 391 36.16 12.83 -11.46
CA ASN A 391 37.36 13.23 -12.21
C ASN A 391 38.62 12.38 -11.86
N ALA A 392 38.54 11.48 -10.88
CA ALA A 392 39.68 10.69 -10.39
C ALA A 392 40.34 9.84 -11.50
N ASP A 393 39.54 9.20 -12.36
CA ASP A 393 40.04 8.43 -13.51
C ASP A 393 40.79 9.30 -14.52
N GLN A 394 40.41 10.58 -14.65
CA GLN A 394 41.06 11.54 -15.54
C GLN A 394 42.38 12.05 -14.95
N PHE A 395 42.57 12.00 -13.63
CA PHE A 395 43.89 12.16 -13.02
C PHE A 395 44.78 10.93 -13.29
N LEU A 396 44.24 9.72 -13.20
CA LEU A 396 45.01 8.48 -13.38
C LEU A 396 45.43 8.18 -14.84
N THR A 397 44.84 8.86 -15.82
CA THR A 397 45.11 8.66 -17.26
C THR A 397 45.97 9.74 -17.91
N LEU A 398 46.62 10.59 -17.10
CA LEU A 398 47.59 11.59 -17.57
C LEU A 398 49.02 11.01 -17.55
N GLU A 399 49.42 10.41 -18.68
CA GLU A 399 50.83 10.26 -19.08
C GLU A 399 51.43 11.58 -19.59
#